data_AF-A0A7S0ATY5-F1
#
_entry.id   AF-A0A7S0ATY5-F1
#
_cell.length_a   1.000
_cell.length_b   1.000
_cell.length_c   1.000
_cell.angle_alpha   90.00
_cell.angle_beta   90.00
_cell.angle_gamma   90.00
#
_symmetry.space_group_name_H-M   'P 1'
#
loop_
_entity.id
_entity.type
_entity.pdbx_description
1 polymer ?
#
loop_
_entity_poly.entity_id
_entity_poly.type
_entity_poly.pdbx_seq_one_letter_code
_entity_poly.pdbx_strand_id
1 'polypeptide(L)'
;SGTYYMLASHLTGWDPNPLMLFRARGRTLDDPQWEDLGNPTGNPTSFDSQPTYVVQYTPAVGQPYFVYMADDWVHCPNKAGPDGGLINACYIWLPIKFPSDPSGQISINWRTSWDLDRPFEVSECDKGCKVGAQDFPCSQRVKWVSAHGQLTGQLSAAIGKVNRDCQGQCRCSLDNFPHLL
;
A
#
# COMPACT_ATOMS: atom_id res chain seq x y z
N SER A 1 -21.59 11.49 -1.50
CA SER A 1 -21.50 12.66 -2.40
C SER A 1 -22.33 12.50 -3.68
N GLY A 2 -22.64 11.26 -4.13
CA GLY A 2 -23.30 11.04 -5.43
C GLY A 2 -22.37 11.30 -6.62
N THR A 3 -21.06 11.39 -6.35
CA THR A 3 -20.00 11.62 -7.35
C THR A 3 -19.43 10.29 -7.78
N TYR A 4 -19.27 10.10 -9.08
CA TYR A 4 -18.61 8.93 -9.66
C TYR A 4 -17.12 9.19 -9.81
N TYR A 5 -16.34 8.14 -9.52
CA TYR A 5 -14.91 8.12 -9.72
C TYR A 5 -14.54 6.90 -10.55
N MET A 6 -13.48 7.01 -11.33
CA MET A 6 -12.95 5.92 -12.14
C MET A 6 -11.46 5.82 -11.91
N LEU A 7 -10.99 4.63 -11.55
CA LEU A 7 -9.59 4.27 -11.54
C LEU A 7 -9.29 3.42 -12.78
N ALA A 8 -8.19 3.72 -13.47
CA ALA A 8 -7.78 3.01 -14.66
C ALA A 8 -6.24 2.93 -14.75
N SER A 9 -5.74 1.99 -15.54
CA SER A 9 -4.33 1.88 -15.92
C SER A 9 -4.13 2.19 -17.40
N HIS A 10 -2.86 2.35 -17.78
CA HIS A 10 -2.45 2.34 -19.18
C HIS A 10 -2.32 0.91 -19.74
N LEU A 11 -2.10 0.80 -21.04
CA LEU A 11 -2.03 -0.48 -21.77
C LEU A 11 -0.57 -0.91 -21.97
N THR A 12 0.02 -1.57 -20.96
CA THR A 12 1.43 -2.01 -20.97
C THR A 12 1.60 -3.52 -20.73
N GLY A 13 0.56 -4.32 -20.98
CA GLY A 13 0.61 -5.76 -20.74
C GLY A 13 0.75 -6.07 -19.24
N TRP A 14 1.75 -6.88 -18.88
CA TRP A 14 2.04 -7.20 -17.48
C TRP A 14 2.80 -6.09 -16.74
N ASP A 15 3.47 -5.20 -17.48
CA ASP A 15 4.28 -4.14 -16.88
C ASP A 15 3.37 -3.13 -16.17
N PRO A 16 3.61 -2.82 -14.90
CA PRO A 16 2.81 -1.86 -14.16
C PRO A 16 3.10 -0.43 -14.63
N ASN A 17 2.13 0.46 -14.42
CA ASN A 17 2.17 1.84 -14.90
C ASN A 17 1.48 2.80 -13.91
N PRO A 18 1.60 4.13 -14.09
CA PRO A 18 0.98 5.09 -13.19
C PRO A 18 -0.55 4.94 -13.20
N LEU A 19 -1.16 4.87 -12.01
CA LEU A 19 -2.61 4.82 -11.87
C LEU A 19 -3.22 6.15 -12.34
N MET A 20 -4.35 6.09 -13.02
CA MET A 20 -5.13 7.28 -13.38
C MET A 20 -6.41 7.32 -12.54
N LEU A 21 -6.72 8.50 -11.99
CA LEU A 21 -7.97 8.77 -11.29
C LEU A 21 -8.76 9.86 -12.00
N PHE A 22 -10.01 9.55 -12.33
CA PHE A 22 -10.95 10.52 -12.89
C PHE A 22 -12.13 10.74 -11.95
N ARG A 23 -12.67 11.97 -11.97
CA ARG A 23 -13.89 12.37 -11.27
C ARG A 23 -14.93 12.84 -12.27
N ALA A 24 -16.17 12.36 -12.15
CA ALA A 24 -17.28 12.92 -12.90
C ALA A 24 -17.62 14.32 -12.37
N ARG A 25 -17.78 15.30 -13.28
CA ARG A 25 -18.28 16.64 -12.92
C ARG A 25 -19.78 16.62 -12.56
N GLY A 26 -20.52 15.69 -13.15
CA GLY A 26 -21.94 15.47 -12.90
C GLY A 26 -22.21 14.41 -11.82
N ARG A 27 -23.49 14.13 -11.61
CA ARG A 27 -23.99 13.07 -10.69
C ARG A 27 -24.75 11.97 -11.42
N THR A 28 -24.69 11.93 -12.74
CA THR A 28 -25.28 10.87 -13.58
C THR A 28 -24.26 10.43 -14.63
N LEU A 29 -24.53 9.30 -15.28
CA LEU A 29 -23.68 8.73 -16.33
C LEU A 29 -24.24 8.94 -17.74
N ASP A 30 -25.31 9.72 -17.89
CA ASP A 30 -26.01 9.90 -19.19
C ASP A 30 -25.22 10.78 -20.16
N ASP A 31 -24.32 11.64 -19.65
CA ASP A 31 -23.31 12.40 -20.41
C ASP A 31 -22.15 12.77 -19.47
N PRO A 32 -21.26 11.82 -19.16
CA PRO A 32 -20.28 12.01 -18.11
C PRO A 32 -19.10 12.84 -18.63
N GLN A 33 -18.98 14.05 -18.10
CA GLN A 33 -17.78 14.87 -18.24
C GLN A 33 -16.78 14.50 -17.15
N TRP A 34 -15.58 14.08 -17.56
CA TRP A 34 -14.54 13.62 -16.64
C TRP A 34 -13.47 14.69 -16.43
N GLU A 35 -13.05 14.80 -15.18
CA GLU A 35 -11.89 15.58 -14.76
C GLU A 35 -10.78 14.60 -14.37
N ASP A 36 -9.62 14.77 -14.99
CA ASP A 36 -8.41 14.03 -14.63
C ASP A 36 -7.84 14.59 -13.32
N LEU A 37 -7.75 13.73 -12.30
CA LEU A 37 -7.18 14.04 -10.99
C LEU A 37 -5.74 13.54 -10.85
N GLY A 38 -5.15 12.99 -11.92
CA GLY A 38 -3.80 12.48 -11.97
C GLY A 38 -3.62 11.14 -11.27
N ASN A 39 -2.39 10.90 -10.79
CA ASN A 39 -2.01 9.64 -10.15
C ASN A 39 -2.13 9.72 -8.62
N PRO A 40 -3.16 9.10 -8.01
CA PRO A 40 -3.40 9.20 -6.57
C PRO A 40 -2.38 8.39 -5.74
N THR A 41 -1.56 7.54 -6.36
CA THR A 41 -0.50 6.79 -5.67
C THR A 41 0.79 7.60 -5.54
N GLY A 42 1.00 8.59 -6.42
CA GLY A 42 2.28 9.28 -6.58
C GLY A 42 3.44 8.37 -7.02
N ASN A 43 3.19 7.09 -7.30
CA ASN A 43 4.18 6.10 -7.67
C ASN A 43 4.09 5.77 -9.18
N PRO A 44 5.21 5.70 -9.91
CA PRO A 44 5.20 5.53 -11.37
C PRO A 44 4.74 4.14 -11.84
N THR A 45 4.64 3.16 -10.95
CA THR A 45 4.19 1.80 -11.24
C THR A 45 3.00 1.40 -10.37
N SER A 46 2.34 2.36 -9.69
CA SER A 46 1.23 2.06 -8.77
C SER A 46 1.59 1.01 -7.72
N PHE A 47 2.82 1.09 -7.20
CA PHE A 47 3.39 0.09 -6.29
C PHE A 47 3.50 -1.30 -6.93
N ASP A 48 3.97 -1.31 -8.18
CA ASP A 48 4.14 -2.50 -9.02
C ASP A 48 2.84 -3.26 -9.31
N SER A 49 1.70 -2.57 -9.26
CA SER A 49 0.36 -3.17 -9.39
C SER A 49 -0.49 -2.58 -10.52
N GLN A 50 -1.56 -3.29 -10.90
CA GLN A 50 -2.59 -2.81 -11.82
C GLN A 50 -3.99 -2.91 -11.18
N PRO A 51 -4.87 -1.89 -11.33
CA PRO A 51 -6.20 -1.84 -10.72
C PRO A 51 -7.09 -2.99 -11.19
N THR A 52 -7.78 -3.64 -10.26
CA THR A 52 -8.74 -4.72 -10.55
C THR A 52 -10.16 -4.36 -10.06
N TYR A 53 -10.27 -3.80 -8.85
CA TYR A 53 -11.56 -3.45 -8.26
C TYR A 53 -11.42 -2.37 -7.17
N VAL A 54 -12.55 -1.74 -6.83
CA VAL A 54 -12.68 -0.89 -5.66
C VAL A 54 -13.86 -1.37 -4.84
N VAL A 55 -13.60 -1.78 -3.61
CA VAL A 55 -14.66 -2.22 -2.67
C VAL A 55 -14.86 -1.19 -1.58
N GLN A 56 -16.11 -0.95 -1.19
CA GLN A 56 -16.42 -0.18 0.00
C GLN A 56 -16.40 -1.09 1.22
N TYR A 57 -15.71 -0.68 2.27
CA TYR A 57 -15.72 -1.33 3.58
C TYR A 57 -16.34 -0.40 4.62
N THR A 58 -17.09 -0.98 5.56
CA THR A 58 -17.67 -0.26 6.69
C THR A 58 -17.05 -0.83 7.98
N PRO A 59 -16.17 -0.08 8.67
CA PRO A 59 -15.53 -0.54 9.89
C PRO A 59 -16.50 -0.57 11.08
N ALA A 60 -16.13 -1.29 12.14
CA ALA A 60 -16.91 -1.29 13.37
C ALA A 60 -16.95 0.10 14.04
N VAL A 61 -15.89 0.89 13.86
CA VAL A 61 -15.75 2.25 14.37
C VAL A 61 -15.25 3.15 13.24
N GLY A 62 -15.89 4.30 13.02
CA GLY A 62 -15.50 5.28 12.00
C GLY A 62 -16.47 5.33 10.82
N GLN A 63 -16.02 5.94 9.72
CA GLN A 63 -16.81 6.11 8.50
C GLN A 63 -16.47 5.02 7.47
N PRO A 64 -17.40 4.62 6.60
CA PRO A 64 -17.08 3.78 5.46
C PRO A 64 -15.97 4.40 4.60
N TYR A 65 -15.12 3.54 4.04
CA TYR A 65 -14.04 3.94 3.15
C TYR A 65 -13.93 2.96 1.99
N PHE A 66 -13.12 3.31 1.00
CA PHE A 66 -12.89 2.49 -0.19
C PHE A 66 -11.51 1.86 -0.13
N VAL A 67 -11.41 0.63 -0.63
CA VAL A 67 -10.16 -0.11 -0.75
C VAL A 67 -9.85 -0.26 -2.24
N TYR A 68 -8.70 0.27 -2.65
CA TYR A 68 -8.07 -0.02 -3.93
C TYR A 68 -7.59 -1.46 -3.90
N MET A 69 -8.10 -2.28 -4.81
CA MET A 69 -7.66 -3.66 -5.00
C MET A 69 -6.95 -3.75 -6.34
N ALA A 70 -5.76 -4.35 -6.33
CA ALA A 70 -4.92 -4.47 -7.50
C ALA A 70 -4.07 -5.75 -7.47
N ASP A 71 -3.63 -6.13 -8.65
CA ASP A 71 -2.79 -7.29 -8.90
C ASP A 71 -1.37 -6.81 -9.24
N ASP A 72 -0.37 -7.31 -8.53
CA ASP A 72 1.02 -7.30 -8.97
C ASP A 72 1.29 -8.63 -9.67
N TRP A 73 1.43 -8.58 -10.99
CA TRP A 73 1.49 -9.79 -11.81
C TRP A 73 2.84 -10.51 -11.72
N VAL A 74 3.96 -9.80 -11.60
CA VAL A 74 5.28 -10.37 -11.90
C VAL A 74 6.37 -10.11 -10.86
N HIS A 75 6.16 -9.22 -9.87
CA HIS A 75 7.23 -8.79 -8.97
C HIS A 75 7.21 -9.48 -7.60
N CYS A 76 6.23 -10.37 -7.34
CA CYS A 76 6.13 -11.03 -6.05
C CYS A 76 7.16 -12.16 -5.93
N PRO A 77 7.91 -12.26 -4.81
CA PRO A 77 8.85 -13.33 -4.58
C PRO A 77 8.13 -14.68 -4.48
N ASN A 78 8.62 -15.70 -5.17
CA ASN A 78 8.07 -17.04 -5.06
C ASN A 78 9.14 -18.06 -4.59
N LYS A 79 8.67 -19.14 -3.97
CA LYS A 79 9.51 -20.29 -3.58
C LYS A 79 9.76 -21.26 -4.76
N ALA A 80 9.14 -21.02 -5.91
CA ALA A 80 9.01 -21.99 -7.01
C ALA A 80 9.89 -21.69 -8.25
N GLY A 81 10.60 -20.56 -8.34
CA GLY A 81 11.43 -20.20 -9.50
C GLY A 81 10.74 -19.21 -10.47
N PRO A 82 11.40 -18.69 -11.51
CA PRO A 82 11.04 -17.43 -12.19
C PRO A 82 9.75 -17.41 -13.04
N ASP A 83 8.83 -18.35 -12.86
CA ASP A 83 7.86 -18.65 -13.92
C ASP A 83 6.57 -17.81 -13.85
N GLY A 84 6.55 -16.72 -14.63
CA GLY A 84 5.36 -16.18 -15.32
C GLY A 84 4.36 -15.35 -14.50
N GLY A 85 3.77 -14.33 -15.15
CA GLY A 85 2.94 -13.31 -14.50
C GLY A 85 1.61 -13.76 -13.89
N LEU A 86 1.24 -15.04 -13.98
CA LEU A 86 0.04 -15.57 -13.32
C LEU A 86 0.37 -16.38 -12.07
N ILE A 87 1.47 -17.14 -12.09
CA ILE A 87 1.89 -17.95 -10.94
C ILE A 87 2.55 -17.06 -9.88
N ASN A 88 3.14 -15.94 -10.32
CA ASN A 88 3.82 -14.98 -9.45
C ASN A 88 2.92 -13.81 -9.04
N ALA A 89 1.63 -13.88 -9.36
CA ALA A 89 0.72 -12.80 -9.05
C ALA A 89 0.47 -12.71 -7.54
N CYS A 90 0.48 -11.50 -6.99
CA CYS A 90 0.02 -11.22 -5.65
C CYS A 90 -0.83 -9.94 -5.60
N TYR A 91 -1.30 -9.59 -4.41
CA TYR A 91 -2.33 -8.59 -4.23
C TYR A 91 -1.83 -7.37 -3.49
N ILE A 92 -2.15 -6.19 -4.03
CA ILE A 92 -1.91 -4.90 -3.38
C ILE A 92 -3.26 -4.28 -3.02
N TRP A 93 -3.63 -4.35 -1.74
CA TRP A 93 -4.87 -3.76 -1.24
C TRP A 93 -4.58 -2.61 -0.29
N LEU A 94 -5.03 -1.41 -0.65
CA LEU A 94 -4.71 -0.18 0.07
C LEU A 94 -5.95 0.70 0.26
N PRO A 95 -6.10 1.37 1.41
CA PRO A 95 -7.24 2.25 1.64
C PRO A 95 -7.08 3.55 0.84
N ILE A 96 -8.16 3.96 0.18
CA ILE A 96 -8.25 5.22 -0.57
C ILE A 96 -8.66 6.33 0.39
N LYS A 97 -7.79 7.33 0.56
CA LYS A 97 -8.04 8.48 1.43
C LYS A 97 -8.66 9.62 0.63
N PHE A 98 -9.90 9.94 0.94
CA PHE A 98 -10.54 11.17 0.51
C PHE A 98 -10.12 12.31 1.44
N PRO A 99 -9.75 13.48 0.90
CA PRO A 99 -9.35 14.62 1.72
C PRO A 99 -10.57 15.22 2.43
N SER A 100 -10.36 15.73 3.64
CA SER A 100 -11.38 16.51 4.35
C SER A 100 -11.52 17.92 3.77
N ASP A 101 -10.44 18.45 3.20
CA ASP A 101 -10.41 19.71 2.46
C ASP A 101 -10.74 19.45 0.98
N PRO A 102 -11.73 20.14 0.38
CA PRO A 102 -12.04 20.03 -1.05
C PRO A 102 -10.88 20.35 -2.00
N SER A 103 -9.89 21.12 -1.56
CA SER A 103 -8.66 21.40 -2.32
C SER A 103 -7.60 20.31 -2.17
N GLY A 104 -7.79 19.38 -1.23
CA GLY A 104 -6.90 18.25 -1.03
C GLY A 104 -6.98 17.24 -2.17
N GLN A 105 -5.98 16.37 -2.25
CA GLN A 105 -5.91 15.32 -3.25
C GLN A 105 -6.37 13.99 -2.66
N ILE A 106 -7.09 13.20 -3.47
CA ILE A 106 -7.35 11.80 -3.16
C ILE A 106 -6.01 11.07 -3.23
N SER A 107 -5.72 10.26 -2.20
CA SER A 107 -4.43 9.58 -2.10
C SER A 107 -4.58 8.10 -1.76
N ILE A 108 -3.66 7.30 -2.29
CA ILE A 108 -3.47 5.88 -1.98
C ILE A 108 -2.00 5.75 -1.57
N ASN A 109 -1.76 5.61 -0.27
CA ASN A 109 -0.39 5.55 0.25
C ASN A 109 0.02 4.10 0.44
N TRP A 110 1.27 3.78 0.09
CA TRP A 110 1.86 2.47 0.35
C TRP A 110 1.81 2.13 1.84
N ARG A 111 1.41 0.89 2.14
CA ARG A 111 1.39 0.32 3.49
C ARG A 111 1.81 -1.13 3.40
N THR A 112 2.78 -1.54 4.21
CA THR A 112 3.17 -2.95 4.30
C THR A 112 2.15 -3.80 5.05
N SER A 113 1.40 -3.16 5.94
CA SER A 113 0.27 -3.75 6.69
C SER A 113 -0.62 -2.62 7.20
N TRP A 114 -1.90 -2.91 7.39
CA TRP A 114 -2.87 -1.95 7.90
C TRP A 114 -4.08 -2.64 8.53
N ASP A 115 -4.79 -1.92 9.38
CA ASP A 115 -5.95 -2.40 10.13
C ASP A 115 -7.24 -1.95 9.42
N LEU A 116 -8.15 -2.88 9.14
CA LEU A 116 -9.44 -2.60 8.52
C LEU A 116 -10.31 -1.64 9.35
N ASP A 117 -10.22 -1.69 10.68
CA ASP A 117 -10.97 -0.78 11.56
C ASP A 117 -10.25 0.55 11.75
N ARG A 118 -8.96 0.65 11.39
CA ARG A 118 -8.14 1.86 11.51
C ARG A 118 -7.27 2.10 10.26
N PRO A 119 -7.87 2.20 9.06
CA PRO A 119 -7.16 2.13 7.78
C PRO A 119 -6.18 3.27 7.53
N PHE A 120 -6.41 4.42 8.17
CA PHE A 120 -5.62 5.62 7.95
C PHE A 120 -4.60 5.90 9.05
N GLU A 121 -4.61 5.14 10.14
CA GLU A 121 -3.59 5.25 11.20
C GLU A 121 -2.24 4.73 10.69
N VAL A 122 -1.15 5.37 11.09
CA VAL A 122 0.19 4.88 10.77
C VAL A 122 0.43 3.63 11.63
N SER A 123 0.83 2.52 11.01
CA SER A 123 1.13 1.30 11.76
C SER A 123 2.24 1.57 12.78
N GLU A 124 2.18 0.92 13.94
CA GLU A 124 3.24 1.05 14.95
C GLU A 124 4.63 0.65 14.40
N CYS A 125 4.67 -0.22 13.39
CA CYS A 125 5.90 -0.67 12.75
C CYS A 125 6.45 0.36 11.75
N ASP A 126 5.62 1.24 11.20
CA ASP A 126 6.05 2.30 10.28
C ASP A 126 6.43 3.60 10.99
N LYS A 127 6.25 3.67 12.32
CA LYS A 127 6.74 4.80 13.12
C LYS A 127 8.28 4.87 13.11
N GLY A 128 8.77 6.10 13.23
CA GLY A 128 10.21 6.39 13.29
C GLY A 128 10.85 5.85 14.56
N CYS A 129 12.09 5.39 14.43
CA CYS A 129 12.94 4.93 15.50
C CYS A 129 14.30 5.58 15.40
N LYS A 130 14.66 6.29 16.47
CA LYS A 130 15.96 6.94 16.60
C LYS A 130 16.91 6.05 17.37
N VAL A 131 18.04 5.70 16.75
CA VAL A 131 19.14 4.94 17.35
C VAL A 131 20.44 5.71 17.11
N GLY A 132 20.96 6.36 18.16
CA GLY A 132 22.10 7.28 18.02
C GLY A 132 21.75 8.46 17.11
N ALA A 133 22.51 8.61 16.01
CA ALA A 133 22.29 9.67 15.01
C ALA A 133 21.38 9.24 13.84
N GLN A 134 20.92 7.99 13.81
CA GLN A 134 20.07 7.47 12.74
C GLN A 134 18.59 7.60 13.10
N ASP A 135 17.76 7.89 12.10
CA ASP A 135 16.29 7.92 12.19
C ASP A 135 15.72 7.16 10.99
N PHE A 136 14.86 6.17 11.26
CA PHE A 136 14.28 5.31 10.22
C PHE A 136 12.94 4.72 10.69
N PRO A 137 12.01 4.40 9.77
CA PRO A 137 10.87 3.56 10.08
C PRO A 137 11.33 2.16 10.50
N CYS A 138 10.70 1.57 11.52
CA CYS A 138 11.08 0.23 11.98
C CYS A 138 10.86 -0.85 10.93
N SER A 139 9.82 -0.71 10.12
CA SER A 139 9.55 -1.59 8.98
C SER A 139 10.72 -1.63 7.99
N GLN A 140 11.31 -0.47 7.67
CA GLN A 140 12.47 -0.38 6.79
C GLN A 140 13.71 -1.00 7.44
N ARG A 141 13.91 -0.78 8.74
CA ARG A 141 15.04 -1.36 9.46
C ARG A 141 14.94 -2.88 9.54
N VAL A 142 13.76 -3.44 9.78
CA VAL A 142 13.54 -4.89 9.79
C VAL A 142 13.91 -5.47 8.43
N LYS A 143 13.38 -4.91 7.33
CA LYS A 143 13.70 -5.33 5.96
C LYS A 143 15.21 -5.32 5.70
N TRP A 144 15.88 -4.26 6.11
CA TRP A 144 17.33 -4.14 5.93
C TRP A 144 18.09 -5.22 6.71
N VAL A 145 17.75 -5.42 8.00
CA VAL A 145 18.41 -6.41 8.88
C VAL A 145 18.12 -7.84 8.43
N SER A 146 16.93 -8.12 7.89
CA SER A 146 16.59 -9.44 7.36
C SER A 146 17.23 -9.74 6.00
N ALA A 147 17.71 -8.72 5.30
CA ALA A 147 18.37 -8.85 4.00
C ALA A 147 19.90 -8.75 4.07
N HIS A 148 20.46 -8.22 5.16
CA HIS A 148 21.89 -7.94 5.28
C HIS A 148 22.47 -8.35 6.63
N GLY A 149 23.70 -8.86 6.61
CA GLY A 149 24.46 -9.18 7.81
C GLY A 149 24.05 -10.49 8.48
N GLN A 150 24.22 -10.56 9.80
CA GLN A 150 24.13 -11.82 10.56
C GLN A 150 22.72 -12.41 10.66
N LEU A 151 21.67 -11.60 10.44
CA LEU A 151 20.27 -12.03 10.54
C LEU A 151 19.60 -12.19 9.16
N THR A 152 20.42 -12.32 8.10
CA THR A 152 19.92 -12.57 6.74
C THR A 152 19.03 -13.81 6.71
N GLY A 153 17.81 -13.67 6.19
CA GLY A 153 16.81 -14.74 6.13
C GLY A 153 16.10 -15.06 7.46
N GLN A 154 16.40 -14.34 8.55
CA GLN A 154 15.83 -14.59 9.88
C GLN A 154 14.87 -13.47 10.29
N LEU A 155 13.71 -13.40 9.64
CA LEU A 155 12.74 -12.31 9.83
C LEU A 155 12.31 -12.14 11.30
N SER A 156 11.97 -13.23 11.99
CA SER A 156 11.56 -13.17 13.41
C SER A 156 12.67 -12.62 14.32
N ALA A 157 13.92 -13.02 14.07
CA ALA A 157 15.07 -12.51 14.83
C ALA A 157 15.36 -11.03 14.50
N ALA A 158 15.21 -10.63 13.23
CA ALA A 158 15.33 -9.25 12.79
C ALA A 158 14.28 -8.35 13.46
N ILE A 159 13.01 -8.77 13.49
CA ILE A 159 11.92 -8.08 14.21
C ILE A 159 12.26 -7.93 15.69
N GLY A 160 12.67 -9.03 16.34
CA GLY A 160 13.06 -9.02 17.75
C GLY A 160 14.22 -8.07 18.02
N LYS A 161 15.20 -7.99 17.13
CA LYS A 161 16.32 -7.05 17.23
C LYS A 161 15.84 -5.60 17.12
N VAL A 162 15.10 -5.26 16.06
CA VAL A 162 14.64 -3.88 15.83
C VAL A 162 13.74 -3.39 16.96
N ASN A 163 12.78 -4.22 17.41
CA ASN A 163 11.91 -3.86 18.54
C ASN A 163 12.70 -3.57 19.83
N ARG A 164 13.80 -4.31 20.09
CA ARG A 164 14.69 -4.06 21.23
C ARG A 164 15.49 -2.78 21.05
N ASP A 165 16.11 -2.59 19.89
CA ASP A 165 16.95 -1.43 19.58
C ASP A 165 16.13 -0.12 19.65
N CYS A 166 14.86 -0.18 19.25
CA CYS A 166 13.97 0.99 19.20
C CYS A 166 13.26 1.32 20.51
N GLN A 167 13.37 0.48 21.54
CA GLN A 167 12.92 0.76 22.92
C GLN A 167 11.50 1.34 23.03
N GLY A 168 10.56 0.82 22.21
CA GLY A 168 9.15 1.23 22.25
C GLY A 168 8.79 2.49 21.44
N GLN A 169 9.73 3.09 20.72
CA GLN A 169 9.43 4.17 19.74
C GLN A 169 8.51 3.70 18.61
N CYS A 170 8.56 2.40 18.32
CA CYS A 170 7.79 1.69 17.30
C CYS A 170 7.64 0.22 17.74
N ARG A 171 6.80 -0.55 17.06
CA ARG A 171 6.71 -1.99 17.27
C ARG A 171 6.29 -2.74 16.02
N CYS A 172 7.06 -3.76 15.67
CA CYS A 172 6.81 -4.66 14.56
C CYS A 172 6.46 -6.08 15.03
N SER A 173 5.78 -6.82 14.17
CA SER A 173 5.36 -8.21 14.31
C SER A 173 5.48 -8.92 12.95
N LEU A 174 5.32 -10.24 12.91
CA LEU A 174 5.40 -10.98 11.64
C LEU A 174 4.31 -10.56 10.66
N ASP A 175 3.13 -10.18 11.17
CA ASP A 175 1.99 -9.71 10.37
C ASP A 175 2.29 -8.43 9.58
N ASN A 176 3.34 -7.68 9.98
CA ASN A 176 3.77 -6.49 9.24
C ASN A 176 4.59 -6.81 7.98
N PHE A 177 4.92 -8.08 7.74
CA PHE A 177 5.80 -8.52 6.66
C PHE A 177 5.30 -9.80 5.96
N PRO A 178 4.05 -9.83 5.47
CA PRO A 178 3.47 -11.04 4.87
C PRO A 178 4.26 -11.56 3.65
N HIS A 179 4.98 -10.69 2.95
CA HIS A 179 5.78 -11.04 1.77
C HIS A 179 7.23 -11.49 2.07
N LEU A 180 7.64 -11.50 3.35
CA LEU A 180 9.01 -11.87 3.76
C LEU A 180 9.06 -13.22 4.51
N LEU A 181 7.94 -13.96 4.52
CA LEU A 181 7.75 -15.29 5.12
C LEU A 181 7.84 -16.41 4.07
#